data_AF-A0A699W1P7-F1
#
_entry.id   AF-A0A699W1P7-F1
#
_cell.length_a   1.000
_cell.length_b   1.000
_cell.length_c   1.000
_cell.angle_alpha   90.00
_cell.angle_beta   90.00
_cell.angle_gamma   90.00
#
_symmetry.space_group_name_H-M   'P 1'
#
loop_
_entity.id
_entity.type
_entity.pdbx_description
1 polymer ?
#
loop_
_entity_poly.entity_id
_entity_poly.type
_entity_poly.pdbx_seq_one_letter_code
_entity_poly.pdbx_strand_id
1 'polypeptide(L)'
;RYVGPFKVLERVGDVAYKLDLPEKLSRVHNTVHVSNLKKCHADEPLAVPLDGLHFDDNLHFVEEPVEIVDREVKRLKQSRIPLVKVRWNSNRGPEFTWEREDQFRKKYPHLFAKTASSSSVTS
;
A
#
# COMPACT_ATOMS: atom_id res chain seq x y z
N ARG A 1 6.84 -7.10 9.92
CA ARG A 1 6.55 -7.68 8.59
C ARG A 1 7.76 -7.45 7.70
N TYR A 2 8.15 -8.45 6.93
CA TYR A 2 9.25 -8.38 5.97
C TYR A 2 8.73 -8.89 4.63
N VAL A 3 9.38 -8.49 3.54
CA VAL A 3 8.99 -8.92 2.20
C VAL A 3 9.81 -10.14 1.85
N GLY A 4 9.17 -11.31 1.96
CA GLY A 4 9.73 -12.62 1.60
C GLY A 4 11.04 -13.01 2.31
N PRO A 5 11.31 -14.32 2.45
CA PRO A 5 12.68 -14.79 2.40
C PRO A 5 13.17 -14.75 0.95
N PHE A 6 14.32 -14.11 0.69
CA PHE A 6 14.99 -14.20 -0.61
C PHE A 6 16.05 -15.29 -0.58
N LYS A 7 16.21 -16.02 -1.67
CA LYS A 7 17.24 -17.04 -1.80
C LYS A 7 18.61 -16.38 -1.87
N VAL A 8 19.59 -16.92 -1.14
CA VAL A 8 20.99 -16.51 -1.32
C VAL A 8 21.55 -17.22 -2.56
N LEU A 9 22.00 -16.43 -3.54
CA LEU A 9 22.67 -16.94 -4.75
C LEU A 9 24.14 -17.22 -4.47
N GLU A 10 24.82 -16.32 -3.77
CA GLU A 10 26.26 -16.37 -3.53
C GLU A 10 26.62 -15.62 -2.26
N ARG A 11 27.68 -16.05 -1.58
CA ARG A 11 28.33 -15.28 -0.52
C ARG A 11 29.51 -14.50 -1.13
N VAL A 12 29.47 -13.18 -1.04
CA VAL A 12 30.50 -12.29 -1.60
C VAL A 12 31.42 -11.84 -0.46
N GLY A 13 32.61 -12.43 -0.41
CA GLY A 13 33.56 -12.24 0.69
C GLY A 13 32.98 -12.69 2.04
N ASP A 14 33.51 -12.14 3.14
CA ASP A 14 33.10 -12.60 4.47
C ASP A 14 31.77 -12.00 4.95
N VAL A 15 31.38 -10.85 4.39
CA VAL A 15 30.39 -9.96 5.00
C VAL A 15 29.24 -9.55 4.08
N ALA A 16 29.14 -10.09 2.86
CA ALA A 16 28.05 -9.78 1.96
C ALA A 16 27.42 -11.04 1.32
N TYR A 17 26.15 -10.93 0.98
CA TYR A 17 25.39 -11.97 0.30
C TYR A 17 24.70 -11.38 -0.91
N LYS A 18 24.75 -12.11 -2.03
CA LYS A 18 23.98 -11.82 -3.22
C LYS A 18 22.65 -12.56 -3.12
N LEU A 19 21.55 -11.83 -3.19
CA LEU A 19 20.19 -12.35 -3.08
C LEU A 19 19.54 -12.50 -4.45
N ASP A 20 18.67 -13.49 -4.58
CA ASP A 20 17.78 -13.66 -5.72
C ASP A 20 16.59 -12.71 -5.56
N LEU A 21 16.78 -11.47 -6.00
CA LEU A 21 15.75 -10.45 -5.93
C LEU A 21 14.85 -10.53 -7.18
N PRO A 22 13.53 -10.55 -7.01
CA PRO A 22 12.59 -10.50 -8.12
C PRO A 22 12.68 -9.15 -8.84
N GLU A 23 12.28 -9.14 -10.12
CA GLU A 23 12.37 -7.96 -11.00
C GLU A 23 11.66 -6.71 -10.45
N LYS A 24 10.59 -6.91 -9.66
CA LYS A 24 9.89 -5.83 -8.93
C LYS A 24 10.81 -5.04 -7.99
N LEU A 25 11.93 -5.64 -7.55
CA LEU A 25 12.96 -5.03 -6.70
C LEU A 25 14.27 -4.79 -7.47
N SER A 26 14.24 -4.75 -8.81
CA SER A 26 15.43 -4.57 -9.66
C SER A 26 16.23 -3.29 -9.36
N ARG A 27 15.60 -2.26 -8.79
CA ARG A 27 16.28 -1.02 -8.35
C ARG A 27 17.09 -1.21 -7.07
N VAL A 28 16.84 -2.28 -6.32
CA VAL A 28 17.59 -2.64 -5.12
C VAL A 28 18.83 -3.43 -5.53
N HIS A 29 19.99 -3.02 -5.04
CA HIS A 29 21.20 -3.81 -5.20
C HIS A 29 21.01 -5.18 -4.55
N ASN A 30 21.18 -6.23 -5.35
CA ASN A 30 21.01 -7.60 -4.89
C ASN A 30 22.16 -8.08 -3.99
N THR A 31 23.27 -7.36 -3.91
CA THR A 31 24.33 -7.59 -2.93
C THR A 31 24.05 -6.80 -1.65
N VAL A 32 23.78 -7.52 -0.57
CA VAL A 32 23.42 -6.96 0.73
C VAL A 32 24.51 -7.31 1.76
N HIS A 33 25.02 -6.29 2.44
CA HIS A 33 25.97 -6.48 3.54
C HIS A 33 25.25 -7.04 4.79
N VAL A 34 25.92 -7.89 5.57
CA VAL A 34 25.34 -8.54 6.76
C VAL A 34 24.80 -7.56 7.80
N SER A 35 25.35 -6.35 7.88
CA SER A 35 24.84 -5.29 8.78
C SER A 35 23.45 -4.77 8.39
N ASN A 36 23.07 -4.90 7.12
CA ASN A 36 21.76 -4.47 6.62
C ASN A 36 20.70 -5.55 6.84
N LEU A 37 21.13 -6.78 7.16
CA LEU A 37 20.24 -7.88 7.50
C LEU A 37 19.87 -7.79 8.99
N LYS A 38 18.57 -7.82 9.28
CA LYS A 38 18.07 -7.95 10.65
C LYS A 38 17.66 -9.39 10.89
N LYS A 39 18.15 -10.00 11.98
CA LYS A 39 17.74 -11.35 12.38
C LYS A 39 16.24 -11.33 12.68
N CYS A 40 15.48 -12.16 11.98
CA CYS A 40 14.06 -12.33 12.27
C CYS A 40 13.91 -13.32 13.42
N HIS A 41 13.25 -12.91 14.50
CA HIS A 41 12.96 -13.74 15.68
C HIS A 41 11.48 -14.15 15.76
N ALA A 42 10.73 -14.05 14.66
CA ALA A 42 9.31 -14.35 14.65
C ALA A 42 9.07 -15.81 14.23
N ASP A 43 8.21 -16.53 14.97
CA ASP A 43 7.95 -17.96 14.77
C ASP A 43 6.90 -18.30 13.68
N GLU A 44 6.23 -17.34 13.02
CA GLU A 44 5.24 -17.61 11.94
C GLU A 44 4.92 -16.35 11.07
N PRO A 45 4.17 -16.43 9.93
CA PRO A 45 4.55 -15.80 8.68
C PRO A 45 4.17 -14.31 8.64
N LEU A 46 5.04 -13.47 9.20
CA LEU A 46 5.01 -12.01 8.98
C LEU A 46 5.52 -11.61 7.58
N ALA A 47 5.77 -12.59 6.71
CA ALA A 47 6.17 -12.40 5.33
C ALA A 47 4.96 -11.89 4.52
N VAL A 48 5.04 -10.66 4.01
CA VAL A 48 4.04 -10.15 3.08
C VAL A 48 4.43 -10.60 1.67
N PRO A 49 3.53 -11.25 0.91
CA PRO A 49 3.79 -11.59 -0.48
C PRO A 49 4.12 -10.34 -1.28
N LEU A 50 5.18 -10.41 -2.08
CA LEU A 50 5.55 -9.31 -2.97
C LEU A 50 4.49 -9.07 -4.06
N ASP A 51 3.69 -10.07 -4.40
CA ASP A 51 2.67 -9.96 -5.44
C ASP A 51 1.53 -9.02 -5.13
N GLY A 52 1.24 -8.80 -3.85
CA GLY A 52 0.24 -7.82 -3.43
C GLY A 52 0.80 -6.42 -3.15
N LEU A 53 2.10 -6.19 -3.38
CA LEU A 53 2.75 -4.92 -3.04
C LEU A 53 3.08 -4.13 -4.31
N HIS A 54 2.53 -2.93 -4.42
CA HIS A 54 2.88 -1.97 -5.44
C HIS A 54 3.92 -0.99 -4.89
N PHE A 55 5.01 -0.77 -5.64
CA PHE A 55 6.05 0.18 -5.30
C PHE A 55 6.09 1.29 -6.36
N ASP A 56 6.30 2.53 -5.93
CA ASP A 56 6.58 3.63 -6.85
C ASP A 56 8.04 3.58 -7.36
N ASP A 57 8.39 4.53 -8.23
CA ASP A 57 9.74 4.68 -8.75
C ASP A 57 10.80 4.90 -7.65
N ASN A 58 10.39 5.43 -6.50
CA ASN A 58 11.26 5.69 -5.35
C ASN A 58 11.20 4.54 -4.33
N LEU A 59 10.62 3.39 -4.68
CA LEU A 59 10.47 2.22 -3.84
C LEU A 59 9.56 2.42 -2.60
N HIS A 60 8.68 3.42 -2.61
CA HIS A 60 7.65 3.59 -1.58
C HIS A 60 6.47 2.66 -1.84
N PHE A 61 5.88 2.15 -0.74
CA PHE A 61 4.63 1.41 -0.82
C PHE A 61 3.50 2.31 -1.33
N VAL A 62 2.85 1.89 -2.40
CA VAL A 62 1.66 2.53 -2.94
C VAL A 62 0.44 1.76 -2.47
N GLU A 63 -0.30 2.33 -1.52
CA GLU A 63 -1.61 1.81 -1.14
C GLU A 63 -2.66 2.32 -2.14
N GLU A 64 -3.41 1.38 -2.74
CA GLU A 64 -4.47 1.72 -3.70
C GLU A 64 -5.81 1.90 -2.99
N PRO A 65 -6.55 3.00 -3.23
CA PRO A 65 -7.88 3.16 -2.68
C PRO A 65 -8.88 2.26 -3.41
N VAL A 66 -9.65 1.49 -2.66
CA VAL A 66 -10.62 0.54 -3.22
C VAL A 66 -11.94 1.22 -3.52
N GLU A 67 -12.50 1.92 -2.53
CA GLU A 67 -13.80 2.55 -2.63
C GLU A 67 -14.00 3.65 -1.59
N ILE A 68 -14.97 4.51 -1.87
CA ILE A 68 -15.48 5.49 -0.92
C ILE A 68 -16.65 4.84 -0.19
N VAL A 69 -16.47 4.59 1.11
CA VAL A 69 -17.44 3.88 1.95
C VAL A 69 -18.45 4.83 2.57
N ASP A 70 -18.06 6.09 2.81
CA ASP A 70 -18.93 7.09 3.43
C ASP A 70 -18.53 8.51 3.06
N ARG A 71 -19.41 9.49 3.31
CA ARG A 71 -19.17 10.92 3.11
C ARG A 71 -19.72 11.73 4.28
N GLU A 72 -18.93 12.68 4.77
CA GLU A 72 -19.32 13.57 5.86
C GLU A 72 -18.91 15.01 5.54
N VAL A 73 -19.67 15.99 6.03
CA VAL A 73 -19.28 17.40 5.95
C VAL A 73 -18.95 17.94 7.33
N LYS A 74 -17.66 18.18 7.59
CA LYS A 74 -17.22 18.81 8.83
C LYS A 74 -17.51 20.30 8.79
N ARG A 75 -18.39 20.77 9.69
CA ARG A 75 -18.70 22.20 9.86
C ARG A 75 -17.70 22.83 10.84
N LEU A 76 -17.02 23.87 10.38
CA LEU A 76 -16.20 24.76 11.19
C LEU A 76 -16.91 26.12 11.32
N LYS A 77 -16.38 27.03 12.15
CA LYS A 77 -17.00 28.35 12.41
C LYS A 77 -17.28 29.17 11.13
N GLN A 78 -16.45 29.03 10.10
CA GLN A 78 -16.55 29.82 8.85
C GLN A 78 -16.53 28.96 7.58
N SER A 79 -16.49 27.63 7.69
CA SER A 79 -16.34 26.78 6.51
C SER A 79 -17.00 25.41 6.67
N ARG A 80 -17.21 24.77 5.52
CA ARG A 80 -17.69 23.40 5.41
C ARG A 80 -16.65 22.62 4.61
N ILE A 81 -16.16 21.53 5.19
CA ILE A 81 -15.15 20.69 4.56
C ILE A 81 -15.77 19.32 4.28
N PRO A 82 -16.11 19.01 3.01
CA PRO A 82 -16.52 17.67 2.61
C PRO A 82 -15.35 16.70 2.73
N LEU A 83 -15.59 15.59 3.42
CA LEU A 83 -14.67 14.50 3.64
C LEU A 83 -15.27 13.20 3.10
N VAL A 84 -14.43 12.33 2.58
CA VAL A 84 -14.79 10.98 2.13
C VAL A 84 -14.04 9.96 2.97
N LYS A 85 -14.76 8.92 3.41
CA LYS A 85 -14.15 7.77 4.08
C LYS A 85 -13.68 6.81 3.00
N VAL A 86 -12.38 6.63 2.89
CA VAL A 86 -11.75 5.80 1.87
C VAL A 86 -11.35 4.48 2.51
N ARG A 87 -11.70 3.37 1.86
CA ARG A 87 -11.14 2.06 2.17
C ARG A 87 -9.92 1.81 1.30
N TRP A 88 -8.79 1.50 1.91
CA TRP A 88 -7.54 1.20 1.23
C TRP A 88 -7.33 -0.30 1.04
N ASN A 89 -6.71 -0.68 -0.07
CA ASN A 89 -6.28 -2.04 -0.36
C ASN A 89 -4.96 -2.30 0.35
N SER A 90 -4.99 -2.38 1.68
CA SER A 90 -3.81 -2.71 2.47
C SER A 90 -3.75 -4.23 2.67
N ASN A 91 -2.58 -4.82 2.42
CA ASN A 91 -2.29 -6.21 2.79
C ASN A 91 -2.34 -6.45 4.31
N ARG A 92 -2.66 -5.42 5.12
CA ARG A 92 -2.86 -5.48 6.58
C ARG A 92 -4.33 -5.64 6.98
N GLY A 93 -5.26 -5.60 6.02
CA GLY A 93 -6.70 -5.53 6.28
C GLY A 93 -7.28 -4.19 5.79
N PRO A 94 -8.61 -4.01 5.85
CA PRO A 94 -9.24 -2.77 5.41
C PRO A 94 -8.82 -1.62 6.33
N GLU A 95 -7.95 -0.75 5.84
CA GLU A 95 -7.61 0.52 6.47
C GLU A 95 -8.59 1.59 6.00
N PHE A 96 -9.01 2.46 6.92
CA PHE A 96 -9.97 3.53 6.64
C PHE A 96 -9.39 4.88 7.04
N THR A 97 -9.35 5.81 6.10
CA THR A 97 -8.97 7.21 6.38
C THR A 97 -10.05 8.16 5.89
N TRP A 98 -10.12 9.34 6.53
CA TRP A 98 -10.98 10.43 6.09
C TRP A 98 -10.15 11.42 5.28
N GLU A 99 -10.43 11.50 3.99
CA GLU A 99 -9.72 12.37 3.05
C GLU A 99 -10.59 13.53 2.60
N ARG A 100 -9.97 14.67 2.26
CA ARG A 100 -10.70 15.80 1.67
C ARG A 100 -11.22 15.46 0.28
N GLU A 101 -12.54 15.60 0.08
CA GLU A 101 -13.20 15.18 -1.16
C GLU A 101 -12.64 15.88 -2.41
N ASP A 102 -12.35 17.18 -2.31
CA ASP A 102 -11.87 17.99 -3.43
C ASP A 102 -10.48 17.57 -3.91
N GLN A 103 -9.59 17.22 -2.99
CA GLN A 103 -8.26 16.72 -3.30
C GLN A 103 -8.32 15.27 -3.78
N PHE A 104 -9.09 14.44 -3.09
CA PHE A 104 -9.21 13.03 -3.39
C PHE A 104 -9.82 12.78 -4.77
N ARG A 105 -10.83 13.57 -5.16
CA ARG A 105 -11.45 13.51 -6.49
C ARG A 105 -10.50 13.88 -7.62
N LYS A 106 -9.54 14.78 -7.39
CA LYS A 106 -8.52 15.11 -8.40
C LYS A 106 -7.56 13.94 -8.63
N LYS A 107 -7.21 13.23 -7.57
CA LYS A 107 -6.25 12.11 -7.63
C LYS A 107 -6.89 10.80 -8.09
N TYR A 108 -8.13 10.54 -7.69
CA TYR A 108 -8.87 9.30 -7.99
C TYR A 108 -10.28 9.58 -8.52
N PRO A 109 -10.43 10.24 -9.68
CA PRO A 109 -11.75 10.62 -10.21
C PRO A 109 -12.65 9.42 -10.49
N HIS A 110 -12.07 8.27 -10.85
CA HIS A 110 -12.80 7.04 -11.16
C HIS A 110 -13.62 6.50 -9.99
N LEU A 111 -13.22 6.74 -8.73
CA LEU A 111 -13.96 6.30 -7.54
C LEU A 111 -15.25 7.08 -7.32
N PHE A 112 -15.38 8.26 -7.93
CA PHE A 112 -16.58 9.10 -7.83
C PHE A 112 -17.59 8.83 -8.96
N ALA A 113 -17.19 8.19 -10.05
CA ALA A 113 -18.04 7.94 -11.20
C ALA A 113 -19.05 6.78 -10.99
N LYS A 114 -18.81 5.89 -10.02
CA LYS A 114 -19.57 4.63 -9.84
C LYS A 114 -20.92 4.77 -9.11
N THR A 115 -21.30 5.96 -8.66
CA THR A 115 -22.52 6.20 -7.86
C THR A 115 -23.73 6.70 -8.68
N ALA A 116 -23.85 6.30 -9.94
CA ALA A 116 -25.01 6.63 -10.78
C ALA A 116 -25.97 5.44 -11.04
N SER A 117 -25.74 4.26 -10.44
CA SER A 117 -26.63 3.10 -10.60
C SER A 117 -26.87 2.38 -9.28
N SER A 118 -27.72 2.95 -8.44
CA SER A 118 -28.54 2.18 -7.51
C SER A 118 -29.72 3.04 -7.06
N SER A 119 -30.58 3.39 -8.02
CA SER A 119 -31.96 3.71 -7.75
C SER A 119 -32.82 2.78 -8.60
N SER A 120 -33.06 1.57 -8.10
CA SER A 120 -34.24 0.79 -8.47
C SER A 120 -35.18 0.79 -7.28
N VAL A 121 -36.03 1.82 -7.26
CA VAL A 121 -37.37 1.78 -6.66
C VAL A 121 -38.13 0.61 -7.28
N THR A 122 -38.80 -0.24 -6.49
CA THR A 122 -40.10 -0.79 -6.90
C THR A 122 -40.93 -1.20 -5.68
N SER A 123 -42.12 -0.57 -5.62
CA SER A 123 -43.43 -0.91 -5.04
C SER A 123 -43.56 -1.49 -3.62
#